data_AF-A0A7R9ZM99-F1
#
_entry.id   AF-A0A7R9ZM99-F1
#
_cell.length_a   1.000
_cell.length_b   1.000
_cell.length_c   1.000
_cell.angle_alpha   90.00
_cell.angle_beta   90.00
_cell.angle_gamma   90.00
#
_symmetry.space_group_name_H-M   'P 1'
#
loop_
_entity.id
_entity.type
_entity.pdbx_description
1 polymer ?
#
loop_
_entity_poly.entity_id
_entity_poly.type
_entity_poly.pdbx_seq_one_letter_code
_entity_poly.pdbx_strand_id
1 'polypeptide(L)'
;DVYEQLANSLAPSIWGHDDVKKGVLCMLFGGNQSRVRSRPAAGGASGAGAEEDLGGDDDTDSPDAHASKDGKLNKRGDINILLCGDPGTSKSQLLSYVHKLSSRGVYTSGKGSSAVG
;
A
#
# COMPACT_ATOMS: atom_id res chain seq x y z
N ASP A 1 5.22 14.17 -20.48
CA ASP A 1 6.22 15.12 -19.95
C ASP A 1 6.38 15.16 -18.44
N VAL A 2 5.45 15.66 -17.64
CA VAL A 2 5.68 15.84 -16.18
C VAL A 2 6.11 14.53 -15.48
N TYR A 3 5.46 13.42 -15.80
CA TYR A 3 5.81 12.10 -15.25
C TYR A 3 7.23 11.65 -15.64
N GLU A 4 7.66 11.95 -16.85
CA GLU A 4 9.03 11.62 -17.31
C GLU A 4 10.07 12.54 -16.68
N GLN A 5 9.74 13.82 -16.51
CA GLN A 5 10.62 14.79 -15.86
C GLN A 5 10.84 14.46 -14.38
N LEU A 6 9.79 14.01 -13.68
CA LEU A 6 9.87 13.48 -12.32
C LEU A 6 10.66 12.18 -12.26
N ALA A 7 10.40 11.23 -13.15
CA ALA A 7 11.15 9.97 -13.21
C ALA A 7 12.65 10.21 -13.45
N ASN A 8 13.01 11.13 -14.33
CA ASN A 8 14.39 11.50 -14.62
C ASN A 8 15.08 12.20 -13.44
N SER A 9 14.31 12.91 -12.62
CA SER A 9 14.79 13.62 -11.43
C SER A 9 14.96 12.72 -10.21
N LEU A 10 14.34 11.53 -10.19
CA LEU A 10 14.32 10.63 -9.02
C LEU A 10 15.63 9.87 -8.78
N ALA A 11 16.54 9.83 -9.75
CA ALA A 11 17.90 9.27 -9.59
C ALA A 11 18.78 9.73 -10.76
N PRO A 12 19.24 10.98 -10.77
CA PRO A 12 19.99 11.53 -11.91
C PRO A 12 21.37 10.86 -12.09
N SER A 13 21.88 10.17 -11.07
CA SER A 13 23.15 9.44 -11.10
C SER A 13 23.08 8.06 -11.77
N ILE A 14 21.88 7.54 -12.05
CA ILE A 14 21.68 6.24 -12.68
C ILE A 14 21.16 6.50 -14.09
N TRP A 15 21.93 6.11 -15.09
CA TRP A 15 21.54 6.25 -16.49
C TRP A 15 20.61 5.10 -16.92
N GLY A 16 19.58 5.42 -17.71
CA GLY A 16 18.59 4.46 -18.18
C GLY A 16 17.61 3.96 -17.11
N HIS A 17 17.01 2.80 -17.38
CA HIS A 17 16.00 2.13 -16.54
C HIS A 17 14.79 3.01 -16.19
N ASP A 18 14.25 3.72 -17.19
CA ASP A 18 13.18 4.69 -16.98
C ASP A 18 11.91 4.04 -16.41
N ASP A 19 11.59 2.82 -16.82
CA ASP A 19 10.45 2.07 -16.28
C ASP A 19 10.63 1.71 -14.80
N VAL A 20 11.86 1.41 -14.38
CA VAL A 20 12.16 1.11 -12.97
C VAL A 20 12.03 2.37 -12.13
N LYS A 21 12.54 3.51 -12.61
CA LYS A 21 12.39 4.81 -11.94
C LYS A 21 10.92 5.22 -11.84
N LYS A 22 10.15 5.03 -12.92
CA LYS A 22 8.70 5.25 -12.99
C LYS A 22 7.95 4.36 -11.98
N GLY A 23 8.32 3.08 -11.88
CA GLY A 23 7.76 2.16 -10.90
C GLY A 23 8.05 2.58 -9.46
N VAL A 24 9.30 2.90 -9.14
CA VAL A 24 9.72 3.40 -7.82
C VAL A 24 9.03 4.72 -7.47
N LEU A 25 8.90 5.62 -8.45
CA LEU A 25 8.16 6.87 -8.29
C LEU A 25 6.70 6.60 -7.89
N CYS A 26 6.02 5.67 -8.58
CA CYS A 26 4.66 5.26 -8.21
C CYS A 26 4.60 4.65 -6.82
N MET A 27 5.59 3.86 -6.42
CA MET A 27 5.66 3.28 -5.07
C MET A 27 5.75 4.35 -3.98
N LEU A 28 6.51 5.43 -4.22
CA LEU A 28 6.63 6.54 -3.26
C LEU A 28 5.31 7.29 -3.09
N PHE A 29 4.46 7.35 -4.11
CA PHE A 29 3.13 7.96 -4.04
C PHE A 29 2.06 7.00 -3.48
N GLY A 30 2.21 5.70 -3.69
CA GLY A 30 1.25 4.68 -3.24
C GLY A 30 -0.08 4.71 -4.00
N GLY A 31 -1.09 4.03 -3.45
CA GLY A 31 -2.43 3.89 -4.01
C GLY A 31 -3.55 4.15 -3.00
N ASN A 32 -4.79 4.27 -3.49
CA ASN A 32 -5.94 4.60 -2.64
C ASN A 32 -6.39 3.41 -1.77
N GLN A 33 -6.45 3.60 -0.45
CA GLN A 33 -6.95 2.60 0.49
C GLN A 33 -8.48 2.64 0.57
N SER A 34 -9.15 1.90 -0.31
CA SER A 34 -10.61 1.80 -0.30
C SER A 34 -11.09 0.71 0.67
N ARG A 35 -11.77 1.13 1.73
CA ARG A 35 -12.54 0.24 2.62
C ARG A 35 -13.75 -0.24 1.82
N VAL A 36 -13.74 -1.50 1.39
CA VAL A 36 -14.89 -2.07 0.70
C VAL A 36 -15.98 -2.28 1.75
N ARG A 37 -17.10 -1.57 1.60
CA ARG A 37 -18.35 -1.97 2.24
C ARG A 37 -18.82 -3.22 1.52
N SER A 38 -18.76 -4.37 2.18
CA SER A 38 -19.46 -5.57 1.71
C SER A 38 -20.92 -5.20 1.60
N ARG A 39 -21.46 -5.18 0.38
CA ARG A 39 -22.89 -5.01 0.16
C ARG A 39 -23.55 -6.30 0.65
N PRO A 40 -24.60 -6.25 1.49
CA PRO A 40 -25.29 -7.47 1.89
C PRO A 40 -25.77 -8.19 0.63
N ALA A 41 -25.48 -9.49 0.56
CA ALA A 41 -25.87 -10.33 -0.56
C ALA A 41 -27.39 -10.30 -0.68
N ALA A 42 -27.89 -9.91 -1.85
CA ALA A 42 -29.32 -9.94 -2.14
C ALA A 42 -29.79 -11.40 -2.21
N GLY A 43 -30.41 -11.87 -1.14
CA GLY A 43 -31.26 -13.06 -1.06
C GLY A 43 -32.46 -12.69 -0.19
N GLY A 44 -33.63 -12.54 -0.80
CA GLY A 44 -34.72 -11.74 -0.25
C GLY A 44 -35.56 -12.38 0.86
N ALA A 45 -36.20 -11.52 1.66
CA ALA A 45 -37.61 -11.57 2.02
C ALA A 45 -37.98 -10.26 2.76
N SER A 46 -39.01 -9.57 2.25
CA SER A 46 -39.99 -8.73 2.96
C SER A 46 -39.55 -7.86 4.16
N GLY A 47 -39.75 -6.54 4.04
CA GLY A 47 -40.34 -5.74 5.12
C GLY A 47 -39.51 -4.55 5.65
N ALA A 48 -40.01 -3.35 5.36
CA ALA A 48 -40.13 -2.16 6.22
C ALA A 48 -38.89 -1.41 6.77
N GLY A 49 -38.99 -0.07 6.71
CA GLY A 49 -38.35 0.90 7.63
C GLY A 49 -36.98 1.38 7.18
N ALA A 50 -36.88 2.59 6.61
CA ALA A 50 -36.72 3.87 7.33
C ALA A 50 -35.28 4.11 7.80
N GLU A 51 -34.76 5.25 7.34
CA GLU A 51 -33.53 5.95 7.71
C GLU A 51 -33.35 6.01 9.23
N GLU A 52 -32.10 5.99 9.74
CA GLU A 52 -31.58 6.96 10.74
C GLU A 52 -30.05 7.01 10.63
N ASP A 53 -29.56 8.12 10.07
CA ASP A 53 -28.18 8.61 10.19
C ASP A 53 -28.09 9.35 11.52
N LEU A 54 -27.60 8.69 12.57
CA LEU A 54 -27.24 9.34 13.82
C LEU A 54 -25.87 8.84 14.26
N GLY A 55 -24.97 9.80 14.47
CA GLY A 55 -23.65 9.59 15.03
C GLY A 55 -23.69 8.89 16.38
N GLY A 56 -22.60 8.19 16.67
CA GLY A 56 -22.39 7.50 17.93
C GLY A 56 -20.97 6.93 17.98
N ASP A 57 -20.06 7.77 18.45
CA ASP A 57 -18.93 7.39 19.31
C ASP A 57 -19.38 6.37 20.36
N ASP A 58 -18.99 5.09 20.20
CA ASP A 58 -19.28 4.05 21.20
C ASP A 58 -18.02 3.21 21.46
N ASP A 59 -17.25 3.72 22.42
CA ASP A 59 -16.33 2.95 23.26
C ASP A 59 -17.16 2.04 24.18
N THR A 60 -17.50 0.82 23.72
CA THR A 60 -17.99 -0.22 24.64
C THR A 60 -17.39 -1.57 24.31
N ASP A 61 -16.36 -1.94 25.08
CA ASP A 61 -15.82 -3.29 25.17
C ASP A 61 -16.68 -4.09 26.17
N SER A 62 -17.41 -5.10 25.69
CA SER A 62 -17.76 -6.29 26.48
C SER A 62 -18.23 -7.44 25.58
N PRO A 63 -17.99 -8.69 26.02
CA PRO A 63 -17.95 -9.88 25.19
C PRO A 63 -19.33 -10.56 25.10
N ASP A 64 -19.40 -11.67 24.34
CA ASP A 64 -20.42 -12.74 24.38
C ASP A 64 -21.14 -12.99 23.03
N ALA A 65 -20.73 -14.09 22.38
CA ALA A 65 -21.54 -15.00 21.57
C ALA A 65 -22.20 -14.50 20.24
N HIS A 66 -21.54 -14.88 19.15
CA HIS A 66 -22.10 -15.36 17.87
C HIS A 66 -22.93 -14.41 16.99
N ALA A 67 -22.29 -13.35 16.50
CA ALA A 67 -22.67 -12.72 15.24
C ALA A 67 -21.58 -13.00 14.18
N SER A 68 -21.94 -13.67 13.08
CA SER A 68 -21.06 -13.72 11.90
C SER A 68 -20.97 -12.30 11.33
N LYS A 69 -19.94 -11.57 11.77
CA LYS A 69 -19.55 -10.24 11.27
C LYS A 69 -19.21 -10.37 9.79
N ASP A 70 -20.05 -9.80 8.93
CA ASP A 70 -19.73 -9.55 7.52
C ASP A 70 -18.33 -8.90 7.45
N GLY A 71 -17.37 -9.70 7.00
CA GLY A 71 -15.95 -9.37 7.06
C GLY A 71 -15.65 -8.16 6.20
N LYS A 72 -15.41 -7.01 6.84
CA LYS A 72 -14.97 -5.80 6.18
C LYS A 72 -13.61 -6.03 5.51
N LEU A 73 -13.59 -6.31 4.21
CA LEU A 73 -12.35 -6.48 3.46
C LEU A 73 -11.67 -5.12 3.24
N ASN A 74 -10.48 -4.95 3.82
CA ASN A 74 -9.63 -3.80 3.55
C ASN A 74 -8.82 -4.06 2.27
N LYS A 75 -8.94 -3.19 1.25
CA LYS A 75 -8.06 -3.22 0.07
C LYS A 75 -6.70 -2.59 0.42
N ARG A 76 -5.61 -3.29 0.08
CA ARG A 76 -4.24 -2.77 0.22
C ARG A 76 -3.96 -1.76 -0.89
N GLY A 77 -3.57 -0.53 -0.52
CA GLY A 77 -3.16 0.52 -1.46
C GLY A 77 -1.67 0.54 -1.74
N ASP A 78 -0.88 -0.25 -1.02
CA ASP A 78 0.58 -0.20 -1.09
C ASP A 78 1.12 -0.99 -2.29
N ILE A 79 2.17 -0.45 -2.91
CA ILE A 79 2.82 -1.06 -4.07
C ILE A 79 4.13 -1.68 -3.60
N ASN A 80 4.31 -2.98 -3.87
CA ASN A 80 5.54 -3.70 -3.57
C ASN A 80 6.32 -3.95 -4.86
N ILE A 81 7.60 -3.61 -4.87
CA ILE A 81 8.47 -3.76 -6.05
C ILE A 81 9.65 -4.65 -5.69
N LEU A 82 9.93 -5.64 -6.55
CA LEU A 82 11.13 -6.47 -6.50
C LEU A 82 12.05 -6.12 -7.67
N LEU A 83 13.33 -5.84 -7.40
CA LEU A 83 14.33 -5.58 -8.42
C LEU A 83 15.24 -6.80 -8.61
N CYS A 84 15.15 -7.44 -9.78
CA CYS A 84 16.05 -8.52 -10.21
C CYS A 84 16.84 -8.11 -11.45
N GLY A 85 18.01 -8.71 -11.68
CA GLY A 85 18.86 -8.40 -12.83
C GLY A 85 20.32 -8.80 -12.63
N ASP A 86 21.16 -8.52 -13.61
CA ASP A 86 22.58 -8.85 -13.60
C ASP A 86 23.38 -8.05 -12.55
N PRO A 87 24.52 -8.58 -12.06
CA PRO A 87 25.45 -7.78 -11.28
C PRO A 87 25.94 -6.56 -12.07
N GLY A 88 26.07 -5.40 -11.43
CA GLY A 88 26.52 -4.17 -12.07
C GLY A 88 25.41 -3.26 -12.64
N THR A 89 24.14 -3.66 -12.56
CA THR A 89 22.97 -2.88 -13.03
C THR A 89 22.48 -1.78 -12.06
N SER A 90 23.33 -1.31 -11.15
CA SER A 90 23.02 -0.22 -10.20
C SER A 90 21.79 -0.42 -9.28
N LYS A 91 21.23 -1.64 -9.17
CA LYS A 91 20.04 -1.93 -8.34
C LYS A 91 20.19 -1.50 -6.87
N SER A 92 21.30 -1.87 -6.23
CA SER A 92 21.57 -1.48 -4.84
C SER A 92 21.77 0.04 -4.69
N GLN A 93 22.30 0.69 -5.72
CA GLN A 93 22.50 2.13 -5.74
C GLN A 93 21.17 2.88 -5.88
N LEU A 94 20.23 2.35 -6.68
CA LEU A 94 18.87 2.86 -6.77
C LEU A 94 18.15 2.75 -5.41
N LEU A 95 18.18 1.56 -4.79
CA LEU A 95 17.58 1.35 -3.47
C LEU A 95 18.17 2.26 -2.39
N SER A 96 19.49 2.44 -2.41
CA SER A 96 20.19 3.37 -1.50
C SER A 96 19.80 4.83 -1.73
N TYR A 97 19.51 5.22 -2.97
CA TYR A 97 19.02 6.56 -3.30
C TYR A 97 17.60 6.76 -2.79
N VAL A 98 16.69 5.81 -3.07
CA VAL A 98 15.29 5.86 -2.65
C VAL A 98 15.16 5.92 -1.13
N HIS A 99 16.02 5.19 -0.42
CA HIS A 99 16.12 5.27 1.04
C HIS A 99 16.40 6.68 1.56
N LYS A 100 17.26 7.45 0.87
CA LYS A 100 17.56 8.84 1.24
C LYS A 100 16.43 9.80 0.86
N LEU A 101 15.65 9.46 -0.15
CA LEU A 101 14.55 10.29 -0.64
C LEU A 101 13.28 10.12 0.19
N SER A 102 12.97 8.90 0.63
CA SER A 102 11.77 8.60 1.41
C SER A 102 11.98 8.92 2.89
N SER A 103 11.11 9.73 3.48
CA SER A 103 11.17 10.15 4.89
C SER A 103 11.03 9.00 5.90
N ARG A 104 10.55 7.83 5.45
CA ARG A 104 10.42 6.60 6.26
C ARG A 104 11.07 5.38 5.59
N GLY A 105 11.92 5.59 4.59
CA GLY A 105 12.65 4.49 3.96
C GLY A 105 13.58 3.84 4.97
N VAL A 106 13.58 2.51 5.05
CA VAL A 106 14.55 1.74 5.83
C VAL A 106 15.32 0.82 4.88
N TYR A 107 16.65 0.95 4.87
CA TYR A 107 17.52 0.13 4.04
C TYR A 107 18.21 -0.92 4.90
N THR A 108 17.81 -2.18 4.72
CA THR A 108 18.38 -3.34 5.42
C THR A 108 18.97 -4.32 4.42
N SER A 109 20.02 -5.02 4.84
CA SER A 109 20.60 -6.13 4.08
C SER A 109 20.10 -7.45 4.65
N GLY A 110 19.41 -8.25 3.82
CA GLY A 110 18.84 -9.53 4.24
C GLY A 110 19.86 -10.57 4.73
N LYS A 111 21.15 -10.41 4.43
CA LYS A 111 22.20 -11.31 4.96
C LYS A 111 22.45 -11.15 6.47
N GLY A 112 21.99 -10.07 7.09
CA GLY A 112 22.09 -9.83 8.53
C GLY A 112 20.74 -9.62 9.24
N SER A 113 19.62 -9.72 8.51
CA SER A 113 18.27 -9.59 9.08
C SER A 113 17.77 -10.94 9.53
N SER A 114 17.25 -11.02 10.76
CA SER A 114 16.57 -12.22 11.28
C SER A 114 15.06 -12.08 11.11
N ALA A 115 14.31 -13.18 11.08
CA ALA A 115 12.84 -13.16 10.93
C ALA A 115 12.09 -12.44 12.07
N VAL A 116 12.81 -12.08 13.15
CA VAL A 116 12.29 -11.29 14.27
C VAL A 116 12.50 -9.77 14.11
N GLY A 117 13.06 -9.30 12.99
CA GLY A 117 13.37 -7.88 12.71
C GLY A 117 13.01 -7.43 11.31
#